data_AF-A0A329RZ56-F1
#
_entry.id   AF-A0A329RZ56-F1
#
_cell.length_a   1.000
_cell.length_b   1.000
_cell.length_c   1.000
_cell.angle_alpha   90.00
_cell.angle_beta   90.00
_cell.angle_gamma   90.00
#
_symmetry.space_group_name_H-M   'P 1'
#
loop_
_entity.id
_entity.type
_entity.pdbx_description
1 polymer ?
#
loop_
_entity_poly.entity_id
_entity_poly.type
_entity_poly.pdbx_seq_one_letter_code
_entity_poly.pdbx_strand_id
1 'polypeptide(L)'
;MASFLKLDSTNLVQDGYNSTWKYSFPDSAADFKDVACAVQSISMYNSEYNIDSTQFWNNTFKIEVPITATTSTLSITLPDGLYSYADINRNIQTALVNAGAYLIDAFGNNVFYLQLSENSVYYAAQFDFSATPTSLPTGYTRPTTGLYSTGGTGLSTTTRVPRIIIDNAAFGKAVGMTVGTYPSASATVSSAQLSNTIPQIHPSSSYVVRCDIIKNE
;
A
#
# COMPACT_ATOMS: atom_id res chain seq x y z
N MET A 1 29.88 28.66 -4.68
CA MET A 1 30.09 27.63 -3.64
C MET A 1 28.72 27.20 -3.16
N ALA A 2 28.32 25.94 -3.37
CA ALA A 2 27.11 25.41 -2.77
C ALA A 2 27.49 24.76 -1.44
N SER A 3 27.15 25.41 -0.33
CA SER A 3 27.42 24.90 1.02
C SER A 3 26.29 23.93 1.38
N PHE A 4 26.58 22.63 1.44
CA PHE A 4 25.60 21.63 1.88
C PHE A 4 25.52 21.65 3.42
N LEU A 5 24.33 21.89 3.95
CA LEU A 5 24.02 21.81 5.37
C LEU A 5 23.24 20.52 5.64
N LYS A 6 23.85 19.59 6.38
CA LYS A 6 23.16 18.40 6.87
C LYS A 6 22.48 18.75 8.20
N LEU A 7 21.17 18.58 8.24
CA LEU A 7 20.39 18.60 9.48
C LEU A 7 19.98 17.17 9.83
N ASP A 8 20.26 16.74 11.05
CA ASP A 8 19.80 15.45 11.58
C ASP A 8 19.34 15.58 13.05
N SER A 9 19.12 14.45 13.73
CA SER A 9 18.65 14.42 15.12
C SER A 9 19.56 15.17 16.09
N THR A 10 20.83 15.41 15.74
CA THR A 10 21.75 16.21 16.57
C THR A 10 21.46 17.70 16.52
N ASN A 11 20.77 18.17 15.47
CA ASN A 11 20.34 19.56 15.32
C ASN A 11 18.96 19.82 15.91
N LEU A 12 18.28 18.79 16.42
CA LEU A 12 16.95 18.91 16.98
C LEU A 12 16.97 19.79 18.24
N VAL A 13 16.17 20.85 18.23
CA VAL A 13 15.93 21.66 19.43
C VAL A 13 15.09 20.82 20.39
N GLN A 14 15.63 20.60 21.59
CA GLN A 14 14.96 19.82 22.63
C GLN A 14 13.88 20.67 23.32
N ASP A 15 12.77 20.89 22.62
CA ASP A 15 11.59 21.63 23.10
C ASP A 15 10.39 20.72 23.43
N GLY A 16 10.53 19.41 23.23
CA GLY A 16 9.48 18.41 23.44
C GLY A 16 8.48 18.29 22.28
N TYR A 17 8.59 19.13 21.25
CA TYR A 17 7.72 19.11 20.08
C TYR A 17 8.37 18.46 18.85
N ASN A 18 9.69 18.24 18.88
CA ASN A 18 10.47 17.64 17.79
C ASN A 18 10.22 18.30 16.42
N SER A 19 9.97 19.61 16.41
CA SER A 19 9.51 20.35 15.22
C SER A 19 10.50 21.41 14.73
N THR A 20 11.55 21.67 15.51
CA THR A 20 12.55 22.71 15.22
C THR A 20 13.95 22.10 15.14
N TRP A 21 14.68 22.39 14.07
CA TRP A 21 16.10 22.04 13.92
C TRP A 21 16.95 23.31 13.80
N LYS A 22 18.04 23.38 14.57
CA LYS A 22 18.98 24.51 14.59
C LYS A 22 20.38 24.02 14.25
N TYR A 23 20.98 24.62 13.23
CA TYR A 23 22.40 24.47 12.93
C TYR A 23 23.16 25.72 13.38
N SER A 24 24.12 25.54 14.28
CA SER A 24 25.02 26.61 14.71
C SER A 24 26.30 26.52 13.88
N PHE A 25 26.63 27.59 13.16
CA PHE A 25 27.90 27.67 12.46
C PHE A 25 29.07 27.75 13.47
N PRO A 26 30.19 27.06 13.23
CA PRO A 26 31.39 27.22 14.05
C PRO A 26 31.88 28.67 14.04
N ASP A 27 32.40 29.17 15.16
CA ASP A 27 32.92 30.53 15.26
C ASP A 27 33.93 30.84 14.14
N SER A 28 33.74 31.99 13.48
CA SER A 28 34.51 32.48 12.32
C SER A 28 34.37 31.69 11.00
N ALA A 29 33.55 30.63 10.93
CA ALA A 29 33.38 29.84 9.72
C ALA A 29 32.45 30.48 8.68
N ALA A 30 31.58 31.41 9.11
CA ALA A 30 30.70 32.16 8.24
C ALA A 30 30.42 33.54 8.86
N ASP A 31 30.63 34.60 8.09
CA ASP A 31 30.20 35.96 8.42
C ASP A 31 28.97 36.29 7.58
N PHE A 32 27.85 36.50 8.26
CA PHE A 32 26.58 36.84 7.63
C PHE A 32 26.24 38.34 7.75
N LYS A 33 27.21 39.20 8.02
CA LYS A 33 27.02 40.64 8.04
C LYS A 33 26.82 41.19 6.62
N ASP A 34 25.75 41.97 6.43
CA ASP A 34 25.41 42.65 5.16
C ASP A 34 25.30 41.73 3.93
N VAL A 35 24.99 40.44 4.15
CA VAL A 35 24.75 39.46 3.06
C VAL A 35 23.29 39.02 3.01
N ALA A 36 22.78 38.83 1.79
CA ALA A 36 21.49 38.21 1.56
C ALA A 36 21.67 36.70 1.37
N CYS A 37 21.06 35.91 2.24
CA CYS A 37 21.04 34.46 2.14
C CYS A 37 19.63 33.99 1.76
N ALA A 38 19.55 33.05 0.82
CA ALA A 38 18.31 32.41 0.43
C ALA A 38 18.49 30.89 0.41
N VAL A 39 17.44 30.16 0.76
CA VAL A 39 17.44 28.70 0.64
C VAL A 39 17.29 28.33 -0.84
N GLN A 40 18.30 27.67 -1.38
CA GLN A 40 18.27 27.20 -2.77
C GLN A 40 17.38 25.95 -2.93
N SER A 41 17.47 25.00 -2.00
CA SER A 41 16.67 23.77 -2.01
C SER A 41 16.67 23.11 -0.62
N ILE A 42 15.60 22.37 -0.32
CA ILE A 42 15.50 21.49 0.85
C ILE A 42 15.14 20.11 0.32
N SER A 43 15.80 19.08 0.83
CA SER A 43 15.46 17.69 0.53
C SER A 43 15.26 16.94 1.84
N MET A 44 14.12 16.27 1.97
CA MET A 44 13.76 15.49 3.13
C MET A 44 13.24 14.13 2.67
N TYR A 45 13.66 13.06 3.32
CA TYR A 45 13.10 11.74 3.07
C TYR A 45 11.67 11.68 3.61
N ASN A 46 10.72 11.27 2.77
CA ASN A 46 9.38 10.97 3.25
C ASN A 46 9.45 9.74 4.17
N SER A 47 9.16 9.93 5.44
CA SER A 47 9.09 8.87 6.46
C SER A 47 7.69 8.75 7.05
N GLU A 48 6.70 9.35 6.40
CA GLU A 48 5.32 9.30 6.87
C GLU A 48 4.69 7.98 6.41
N TYR A 49 4.10 7.27 7.36
CA TYR A 49 3.32 6.08 7.04
C TYR A 49 1.99 6.51 6.46
N ASN A 50 1.56 5.84 5.41
CA ASN A 50 0.23 6.05 4.86
C ASN A 50 -0.74 4.94 5.26
N ILE A 51 -0.20 3.80 5.71
CA ILE A 51 -0.93 2.75 6.40
C ILE A 51 -0.43 2.70 7.84
N ASP A 52 -1.31 2.96 8.80
CA ASP A 52 -0.97 2.97 10.22
C ASP A 52 -2.15 2.50 11.07
N SER A 53 -1.90 1.49 11.91
CA SER A 53 -2.88 0.84 12.76
C SER A 53 -3.41 1.74 13.89
N THR A 54 -2.68 2.79 14.26
CA THR A 54 -2.99 3.67 15.40
C THR A 54 -3.46 5.06 14.98
N GLN A 55 -2.80 5.66 13.97
CA GLN A 55 -3.09 7.02 13.52
C GLN A 55 -4.24 7.03 12.50
N PHE A 56 -4.24 6.07 11.57
CA PHE A 56 -5.20 6.05 10.45
C PHE A 56 -6.21 4.91 10.51
N TRP A 57 -5.95 3.87 11.32
CA TRP A 57 -6.80 2.67 11.48
C TRP A 57 -7.13 1.99 10.15
N ASN A 58 -6.24 2.10 9.15
CA ASN A 58 -6.51 1.75 7.75
C ASN A 58 -5.72 0.52 7.28
N ASN A 59 -5.40 -0.41 8.16
CA ASN A 59 -4.49 -1.51 7.88
C ASN A 59 -5.14 -2.88 7.70
N THR A 60 -6.48 -2.98 7.70
CA THR A 60 -7.20 -4.25 7.61
C THR A 60 -8.22 -4.29 6.49
N PHE A 61 -8.36 -5.46 5.88
CA PHE A 61 -9.41 -5.78 4.91
C PHE A 61 -9.47 -7.31 4.72
N LYS A 62 -10.40 -7.81 3.90
CA LYS A 62 -10.53 -9.25 3.67
C LYS A 62 -10.64 -9.57 2.18
N ILE A 63 -10.22 -10.78 1.82
CA ILE A 63 -10.42 -11.35 0.49
C ILE A 63 -11.18 -12.64 0.63
N GLU A 64 -12.19 -12.81 -0.19
CA GLU A 64 -12.90 -14.06 -0.34
C GLU A 64 -12.40 -14.79 -1.59
N VAL A 65 -11.92 -16.02 -1.43
CA VAL A 65 -11.43 -16.87 -2.52
C VAL A 65 -12.38 -18.04 -2.77
N PRO A 66 -12.68 -18.39 -4.05
CA PRO A 66 -13.51 -19.55 -4.35
C PRO A 66 -12.84 -20.86 -4.00
N ILE A 67 -13.55 -21.79 -3.36
CA ILE A 67 -13.07 -23.14 -2.99
C ILE A 67 -14.22 -24.13 -3.12
N THR A 68 -14.00 -25.30 -3.74
CA THR A 68 -15.06 -26.29 -4.01
C THR A 68 -16.42 -25.66 -4.39
N ALA A 69 -17.51 -25.97 -3.68
CA ALA A 69 -18.84 -25.40 -3.94
C ALA A 69 -19.09 -24.07 -3.20
N THR A 70 -18.11 -23.57 -2.45
CA THR A 70 -18.24 -22.43 -1.52
C THR A 70 -17.08 -21.43 -1.69
N THR A 71 -16.86 -20.60 -0.67
CA THR A 71 -15.81 -19.60 -0.61
C THR A 71 -15.10 -19.65 0.75
N SER A 72 -13.86 -19.18 0.79
CA SER A 72 -13.05 -19.04 2.01
C SER A 72 -12.64 -17.58 2.18
N THR A 73 -12.82 -17.04 3.38
CA THR A 73 -12.46 -15.65 3.68
C THR A 73 -11.10 -15.58 4.35
N LEU A 74 -10.20 -14.78 3.78
CA LEU A 74 -8.87 -14.50 4.26
C LEU A 74 -8.85 -13.07 4.81
N SER A 75 -8.50 -12.92 6.09
CA SER A 75 -8.29 -11.60 6.68
C SER A 75 -6.85 -11.16 6.48
N ILE A 76 -6.67 -9.94 6.00
CA ILE A 76 -5.36 -9.35 5.70
C ILE A 76 -5.16 -8.16 6.63
N THR A 77 -3.99 -8.13 7.27
CA THR A 77 -3.53 -7.03 8.11
C THR A 77 -2.18 -6.58 7.59
N LEU A 78 -2.13 -5.35 7.08
CA LEU A 78 -0.91 -4.71 6.63
C LEU A 78 -0.11 -4.22 7.86
N PRO A 79 1.20 -4.48 7.92
CA PRO A 79 2.08 -3.80 8.87
C PRO A 79 2.10 -2.28 8.63
N ASP A 80 2.35 -1.50 9.67
CA ASP A 80 2.45 -0.04 9.56
C ASP A 80 3.63 0.35 8.66
N GLY A 81 3.41 1.30 7.75
CA GLY A 81 4.41 1.68 6.76
C GLY A 81 3.91 2.57 5.63
N LEU A 82 4.81 2.79 4.66
CA LEU A 82 4.55 3.51 3.43
C LEU A 82 4.32 2.54 2.27
N TYR A 83 3.14 2.56 1.67
CA TYR A 83 2.71 1.63 0.64
C TYR A 83 2.26 2.33 -0.63
N SER A 84 2.78 1.88 -1.78
CA SER A 84 2.11 2.07 -3.07
C SER A 84 1.03 1.01 -3.28
N TYR A 85 0.16 1.18 -4.29
CA TYR A 85 -0.79 0.10 -4.67
C TYR A 85 -0.08 -1.20 -5.06
N ALA A 86 1.11 -1.11 -5.65
CA ALA A 86 1.91 -2.29 -5.98
C ALA A 86 2.37 -3.02 -4.72
N ASP A 87 2.70 -2.30 -3.64
CA ASP A 87 3.10 -2.90 -2.36
C ASP A 87 1.90 -3.54 -1.64
N ILE A 88 0.73 -2.90 -1.67
CA ILE A 88 -0.51 -3.50 -1.17
C ILE A 88 -0.84 -4.77 -1.95
N ASN A 89 -0.74 -4.73 -3.28
CA ASN A 89 -0.95 -5.90 -4.13
C ASN A 89 0.04 -7.03 -3.80
N ARG A 90 1.31 -6.72 -3.54
CA ARG A 90 2.29 -7.73 -3.10
C ARG A 90 1.93 -8.35 -1.75
N ASN A 91 1.38 -7.57 -0.81
CA ASN A 91 0.88 -8.09 0.46
C ASN A 91 -0.35 -9.00 0.27
N ILE A 92 -1.26 -8.62 -0.63
CA ILE A 92 -2.38 -9.47 -1.04
C ILE A 92 -1.86 -10.82 -1.57
N GLN A 93 -0.92 -10.77 -2.51
CA GLN A 93 -0.32 -11.98 -3.09
C GLN A 93 0.39 -12.82 -2.03
N THR A 94 1.10 -12.20 -1.09
CA THR A 94 1.75 -12.90 0.03
C THR A 94 0.71 -13.60 0.92
N ALA A 95 -0.40 -12.94 1.25
CA ALA A 95 -1.49 -13.55 2.00
C ALA A 95 -2.12 -14.74 1.25
N LEU A 96 -2.30 -14.62 -0.07
CA LEU A 96 -2.80 -15.70 -0.92
C LEU A 96 -1.81 -16.88 -0.99
N VAL A 97 -0.50 -16.61 -1.06
CA VAL A 97 0.54 -17.65 -1.01
C VAL A 97 0.49 -18.39 0.32
N ASN A 98 0.44 -17.66 1.43
CA ASN A 98 0.38 -18.26 2.78
C ASN A 98 -0.89 -19.10 2.98
N ALA A 99 -2.02 -18.68 2.39
CA ALA A 99 -3.26 -19.45 2.40
C ALA A 99 -3.27 -20.61 1.39
N GLY A 100 -2.33 -20.67 0.44
CA GLY A 100 -2.33 -21.62 -0.67
C GLY A 100 -3.47 -21.39 -1.68
N ALA A 101 -3.92 -20.15 -1.85
CA ALA A 101 -4.99 -19.74 -2.78
C ALA A 101 -4.41 -19.17 -4.09
N TYR A 102 -3.51 -19.91 -4.71
CA TYR A 102 -2.86 -19.57 -5.99
C TYR A 102 -2.58 -20.85 -6.78
N LEU A 103 -2.24 -20.72 -8.06
CA LEU A 103 -1.70 -21.81 -8.87
C LEU A 103 -0.31 -21.44 -9.37
N ILE A 104 0.44 -22.43 -9.86
CA ILE A 104 1.78 -22.24 -10.41
C ILE A 104 1.71 -22.57 -11.91
N ASP A 105 2.13 -21.66 -12.77
CA ASP A 105 2.15 -21.87 -14.22
C ASP A 105 3.28 -22.82 -14.66
N ALA A 106 3.34 -23.13 -15.96
CA ALA A 106 4.36 -24.01 -16.54
C ALA A 106 5.80 -23.46 -16.42
N PHE A 107 5.96 -22.17 -16.16
CA PHE A 107 7.23 -21.49 -15.99
C PHE A 107 7.65 -21.36 -14.51
N GLY A 108 6.81 -21.84 -13.58
CA GLY A 108 7.05 -21.75 -12.15
C GLY A 108 6.59 -20.44 -11.50
N ASN A 109 5.83 -19.59 -12.21
CA ASN A 109 5.31 -18.35 -11.65
C ASN A 109 3.99 -18.58 -10.91
N ASN A 110 3.81 -17.88 -9.79
CA ASN A 110 2.55 -17.88 -9.08
C ASN A 110 1.50 -17.04 -9.83
N VAL A 111 0.36 -17.66 -10.10
CA VAL A 111 -0.80 -17.05 -10.76
C VAL A 111 -1.86 -16.75 -9.72
N PHE A 112 -2.26 -15.48 -9.66
CA PHE A 112 -3.27 -14.96 -8.75
C PHE A 112 -4.51 -14.51 -9.54
N TYR A 113 -5.67 -14.65 -8.92
CA TYR A 113 -6.97 -14.35 -9.55
C TYR A 113 -7.59 -13.03 -9.08
N LEU A 114 -6.83 -12.25 -8.30
CA LEU A 114 -7.17 -10.91 -7.87
C LEU A 114 -5.91 -10.05 -7.93
N GLN A 115 -6.02 -8.85 -8.50
CA GLN A 115 -4.94 -7.89 -8.59
C GLN A 115 -5.43 -6.49 -8.27
N LEU A 116 -4.62 -5.73 -7.55
CA LEU A 116 -4.79 -4.30 -7.34
C LEU A 116 -3.73 -3.52 -8.14
N SER A 117 -4.16 -2.52 -8.88
CA SER A 117 -3.28 -1.62 -9.62
C SER A 117 -3.77 -0.18 -9.60
N GLU A 118 -2.85 0.74 -9.88
CA GLU A 118 -3.18 2.12 -10.19
C GLU A 118 -3.74 2.23 -11.61
N ASN A 119 -4.79 3.03 -11.80
CA ASN A 119 -5.27 3.43 -13.12
C ASN A 119 -5.14 4.96 -13.27
N SER A 120 -4.05 5.39 -13.89
CA SER A 120 -3.73 6.80 -14.09
C SER A 120 -4.66 7.52 -15.06
N VAL A 121 -5.31 6.80 -15.98
CA VAL A 121 -6.28 7.38 -16.93
C VAL A 121 -7.53 7.87 -16.21
N TYR A 122 -7.98 7.11 -15.20
CA TYR A 122 -9.17 7.44 -14.43
C TYR A 122 -8.86 8.02 -13.05
N TYR A 123 -7.59 8.26 -12.72
CA TYR A 123 -7.14 8.70 -11.39
C TYR A 123 -7.75 7.84 -10.27
N ALA A 124 -7.76 6.52 -10.49
CA ALA A 124 -8.52 5.56 -9.71
C ALA A 124 -7.63 4.38 -9.28
N ALA A 125 -8.01 3.70 -8.20
CA ALA A 125 -7.54 2.35 -7.94
C ALA A 125 -8.39 1.37 -8.76
N GLN A 126 -7.77 0.31 -9.27
CA GLN A 126 -8.46 -0.73 -10.02
C GLN A 126 -8.21 -2.09 -9.39
N PHE A 127 -9.28 -2.81 -9.11
CA PHE A 127 -9.25 -4.23 -8.77
C PHE A 127 -9.64 -5.05 -10.00
N ASP A 128 -8.75 -5.93 -10.43
CA ASP A 128 -9.02 -6.91 -11.47
C ASP A 128 -9.33 -8.26 -10.83
N PHE A 129 -10.51 -8.79 -11.15
CA PHE A 129 -10.97 -10.10 -10.70
C PHE A 129 -10.96 -11.05 -11.88
N SER A 130 -10.22 -12.15 -11.75
CA SER A 130 -10.16 -13.19 -12.76
C SER A 130 -10.94 -14.42 -12.34
N ALA A 131 -11.60 -15.07 -13.29
CA ALA A 131 -12.29 -16.34 -13.04
C ALA A 131 -11.31 -17.40 -12.55
N THR A 132 -11.57 -17.96 -11.36
CA THR A 132 -10.79 -19.07 -10.81
C THR A 132 -11.18 -20.35 -11.57
N PRO A 133 -10.22 -21.14 -12.05
CA PRO A 133 -10.50 -22.33 -12.85
C PRO A 133 -11.13 -23.43 -12.00
N THR A 134 -12.05 -24.18 -12.61
CA THR A 134 -12.76 -25.28 -11.92
C THR A 134 -11.99 -26.60 -11.90
N SER A 135 -10.95 -26.69 -12.72
CA SER A 135 -10.02 -27.81 -12.80
C SER A 135 -8.63 -27.26 -13.02
N LEU A 136 -7.60 -28.08 -12.75
CA LEU A 136 -6.22 -27.64 -12.93
C LEU A 136 -5.97 -27.38 -14.43
N PRO A 137 -5.63 -26.15 -14.86
CA PRO A 137 -5.34 -25.87 -16.25
C PRO A 137 -4.13 -26.66 -16.75
N THR A 138 -4.08 -26.94 -18.06
CA THR A 138 -2.96 -27.66 -18.67
C THR A 138 -1.64 -26.94 -18.42
N GLY A 139 -0.64 -27.66 -17.92
CA GLY A 139 0.69 -27.12 -17.61
C GLY A 139 0.79 -26.39 -16.27
N TYR A 140 -0.31 -26.27 -15.53
CA TYR A 140 -0.29 -25.66 -14.20
C TYR A 140 -0.09 -26.74 -13.13
N THR A 141 0.47 -26.33 -11.99
CA THR A 141 0.57 -27.17 -10.80
C THR A 141 -0.09 -26.49 -9.60
N ARG A 142 -0.46 -27.31 -8.63
CA ARG A 142 -1.06 -26.85 -7.36
C ARG A 142 0.04 -26.52 -6.36
N PRO A 143 -0.20 -25.59 -5.42
CA PRO A 143 0.70 -25.37 -4.31
C PRO A 143 0.81 -26.62 -3.44
N THR A 144 1.95 -26.79 -2.76
CA THR A 144 2.23 -27.96 -1.91
C THR A 144 1.25 -28.06 -0.73
N THR A 145 0.84 -26.93 -0.17
CA THR A 145 -0.05 -26.82 1.01
C THR A 145 -1.10 -25.73 0.82
N GLY A 146 -2.12 -25.72 1.68
CA GLY A 146 -3.16 -24.69 1.72
C GLY A 146 -4.35 -24.99 0.81
N LEU A 147 -5.17 -23.97 0.55
CA LEU A 147 -6.53 -24.13 0.02
C LEU A 147 -6.59 -24.88 -1.32
N TYR A 148 -5.77 -24.52 -2.30
CA TYR A 148 -5.79 -25.12 -3.65
C TYR A 148 -4.87 -26.33 -3.81
N SER A 149 -4.19 -26.75 -2.73
CA SER A 149 -3.37 -27.96 -2.73
C SER A 149 -4.22 -29.22 -2.86
N THR A 150 -3.62 -30.34 -3.26
CA THR A 150 -4.33 -31.64 -3.39
C THR A 150 -4.81 -32.19 -2.04
N GLY A 151 -4.11 -31.88 -0.94
CA GLY A 151 -4.53 -32.23 0.43
C GLY A 151 -5.37 -31.15 1.11
N GLY A 152 -5.61 -30.03 0.45
CA GLY A 152 -6.43 -28.93 0.95
C GLY A 152 -7.89 -29.05 0.55
N THR A 153 -8.61 -27.93 0.60
CA THR A 153 -10.03 -27.87 0.21
C THR A 153 -10.22 -28.14 -1.28
N GLY A 154 -9.26 -27.75 -2.12
CA GLY A 154 -9.28 -27.92 -3.57
C GLY A 154 -9.87 -26.72 -4.32
N LEU A 155 -9.72 -26.77 -5.65
CA LEU A 155 -10.24 -25.77 -6.57
C LEU A 155 -11.78 -25.69 -6.52
N SER A 156 -12.32 -24.57 -6.98
CA SER A 156 -13.76 -24.36 -7.10
C SER A 156 -14.40 -25.41 -8.02
N THR A 157 -15.58 -25.93 -7.70
CA THR A 157 -16.36 -26.81 -8.60
C THR A 157 -17.22 -26.02 -9.58
N THR A 158 -17.38 -24.71 -9.34
CA THR A 158 -18.13 -23.77 -10.19
C THR A 158 -17.27 -22.56 -10.51
N THR A 159 -17.35 -22.03 -11.72
CA THR A 159 -16.56 -20.85 -12.08
C THR A 159 -16.99 -19.68 -11.21
N ARG A 160 -16.06 -19.10 -10.46
CA ARG A 160 -16.28 -17.94 -9.58
C ARG A 160 -15.07 -17.04 -9.63
N VAL A 161 -15.28 -15.74 -9.45
CA VAL A 161 -14.18 -14.79 -9.23
C VAL A 161 -13.96 -14.58 -7.73
N PRO A 162 -12.72 -14.33 -7.28
CA PRO A 162 -12.47 -13.84 -5.94
C PRO A 162 -13.15 -12.49 -5.71
N ARG A 163 -13.41 -12.17 -4.43
CA ARG A 163 -14.03 -10.91 -4.03
C ARG A 163 -13.17 -10.20 -3.00
N ILE A 164 -13.02 -8.89 -3.14
CA ILE A 164 -12.46 -8.03 -2.09
C ILE A 164 -13.61 -7.61 -1.16
N ILE A 165 -13.38 -7.69 0.15
CA ILE A 165 -14.32 -7.25 1.18
C ILE A 165 -13.65 -6.07 1.90
N ILE A 166 -14.23 -4.90 1.71
CA ILE A 166 -13.87 -3.67 2.42
C ILE A 166 -14.79 -3.58 3.64
N ASP A 167 -14.35 -4.09 4.78
CA ASP A 167 -15.03 -3.99 6.07
C ASP A 167 -14.43 -2.90 6.97
N ASN A 168 -13.30 -2.34 6.57
CA ASN A 168 -12.67 -1.19 7.19
C ASN A 168 -12.83 0.04 6.28
N ALA A 169 -13.67 1.00 6.71
CA ALA A 169 -13.91 2.22 5.95
C ALA A 169 -12.66 3.09 5.76
N ALA A 170 -11.71 3.06 6.70
CA ALA A 170 -10.47 3.84 6.61
C ALA A 170 -9.52 3.25 5.56
N PHE A 171 -9.40 1.92 5.48
CA PHE A 171 -8.72 1.27 4.35
C PHE A 171 -9.45 1.52 3.03
N GLY A 172 -10.78 1.49 3.06
CA GLY A 172 -11.62 1.85 1.91
C GLY A 172 -11.27 3.21 1.31
N LYS A 173 -11.02 4.24 2.13
CA LYS A 173 -10.54 5.55 1.65
C LYS A 173 -9.19 5.47 0.94
N ALA A 174 -8.26 4.66 1.45
CA ALA A 174 -6.93 4.51 0.85
C ALA A 174 -7.00 3.94 -0.58
N VAL A 175 -7.91 2.98 -0.83
CA VAL A 175 -8.13 2.36 -2.14
C VAL A 175 -9.33 2.92 -2.91
N GLY A 176 -9.98 3.98 -2.41
CA GLY A 176 -11.13 4.61 -3.05
C GLY A 176 -12.39 3.73 -3.15
N MET A 177 -12.58 2.79 -2.23
CA MET A 177 -13.73 1.88 -2.18
C MET A 177 -14.61 2.14 -0.95
N THR A 178 -15.92 2.25 -1.15
CA THR A 178 -16.87 2.23 -0.02
C THR A 178 -16.89 0.86 0.67
N VAL A 179 -17.36 0.81 1.92
CA VAL A 179 -17.56 -0.45 2.65
C VAL A 179 -18.52 -1.36 1.85
N GLY A 180 -18.12 -2.60 1.64
CA GLY A 180 -18.85 -3.53 0.80
C GLY A 180 -18.01 -4.70 0.32
N THR A 181 -18.64 -5.60 -0.42
CA THR A 181 -17.97 -6.70 -1.12
C THR A 181 -17.97 -6.40 -2.62
N TYR A 182 -16.85 -6.63 -3.29
CA TYR A 182 -16.69 -6.38 -4.71
C TYR A 182 -16.07 -7.59 -5.42
N PRO A 183 -16.68 -8.09 -6.50
CA PRO A 183 -18.02 -7.74 -6.99
C PRO A 183 -19.13 -8.00 -5.95
N SER A 184 -20.19 -7.20 -5.97
CA SER A 184 -21.27 -7.25 -4.95
C SER A 184 -22.06 -8.55 -4.97
N ALA A 185 -22.24 -9.13 -6.17
CA ALA A 185 -22.75 -10.48 -6.35
C ALA A 185 -21.61 -11.44 -6.72
N SER A 186 -21.79 -12.73 -6.42
CA SER A 186 -20.89 -13.75 -6.95
C SER A 186 -20.93 -13.73 -8.48
N ALA A 187 -19.80 -13.40 -9.11
CA ALA A 187 -19.66 -13.38 -10.55
C ALA A 187 -18.87 -14.61 -11.05
N THR A 188 -19.14 -15.02 -12.29
CA THR A 188 -18.50 -16.17 -12.95
C THR A 188 -17.60 -15.75 -14.10
N VAL A 189 -17.55 -14.44 -14.41
CA VAL A 189 -16.78 -13.86 -15.51
C VAL A 189 -15.82 -12.84 -14.94
N SER A 190 -14.60 -12.80 -15.47
CA SER A 190 -13.59 -11.82 -15.09
C SER A 190 -14.09 -10.39 -15.29
N SER A 191 -13.74 -9.49 -14.38
CA SER A 191 -14.16 -8.10 -14.41
C SER A 191 -13.14 -7.19 -13.74
N ALA A 192 -13.23 -5.91 -14.02
CA ALA A 192 -12.48 -4.86 -13.34
C ALA A 192 -13.43 -3.96 -12.57
N GLN A 193 -13.02 -3.53 -11.38
CA GLN A 193 -13.74 -2.57 -10.56
C GLN A 193 -12.82 -1.38 -10.30
N LEU A 194 -13.22 -0.21 -10.81
CA LEU A 194 -12.61 1.05 -10.44
C LEU A 194 -13.12 1.51 -9.07
N SER A 195 -12.28 2.29 -8.38
CA SER A 195 -12.64 3.01 -7.16
C SER A 195 -13.93 3.81 -7.37
N ASN A 196 -14.88 3.67 -6.45
CA ASN A 196 -16.17 4.39 -6.49
C ASN A 196 -16.16 5.70 -5.69
N THR A 197 -15.04 5.98 -5.02
CA THR A 197 -14.72 7.25 -4.37
C THR A 197 -13.30 7.65 -4.75
N ILE A 198 -12.93 8.91 -4.50
CA ILE A 198 -11.57 9.38 -4.79
C ILE A 198 -10.61 8.67 -3.84
N PRO A 199 -9.65 7.89 -4.36
CA PRO A 199 -8.69 7.22 -3.50
C PRO A 199 -7.74 8.21 -2.84
N GLN A 200 -7.37 7.94 -1.58
CA GLN A 200 -6.47 8.74 -0.77
C GLN A 200 -5.34 7.88 -0.20
N ILE A 201 -4.51 7.32 -1.08
CA ILE A 201 -3.41 6.44 -0.65
C ILE A 201 -2.39 7.17 0.21
N HIS A 202 -2.21 8.49 0.05
CA HIS A 202 -1.42 9.31 0.97
C HIS A 202 -2.35 10.28 1.71
N PRO A 203 -2.40 10.22 3.05
CA PRO A 203 -3.23 11.14 3.84
C PRO A 203 -2.67 12.56 3.85
N SER A 204 -1.36 12.72 3.63
CA SER A 204 -0.68 14.01 3.59
C SER A 204 -0.51 14.51 2.16
N SER A 205 -1.07 15.71 1.91
CA SER A 205 -1.10 16.34 0.58
C SER A 205 0.01 17.37 0.37
N SER A 206 0.55 17.95 1.43
CA SER A 206 1.62 18.95 1.36
C SER A 206 2.41 19.05 2.66
N TYR A 207 3.70 19.34 2.54
CA TYR A 207 4.54 19.74 3.67
C TYR A 207 4.86 21.23 3.53
N VAL A 208 4.59 22.01 4.58
CA VAL A 208 4.95 23.43 4.62
C VAL A 208 6.20 23.57 5.46
N VAL A 209 7.33 23.80 4.81
CA VAL A 209 8.60 24.08 5.48
C VAL A 209 8.81 25.58 5.53
N ARG A 210 9.04 26.11 6.73
CA ARG A 210 9.39 27.52 6.95
C ARG A 210 10.82 27.59 7.43
N CYS A 211 11.56 28.57 6.93
CA CYS A 211 12.92 28.85 7.37
C CYS A 211 12.98 30.31 7.81
N ASP A 212 13.26 30.54 9.09
CA ASP A 212 13.64 31.87 9.58
C ASP A 212 15.16 31.97 9.50
N ILE A 213 15.61 32.67 8.46
CA ILE A 213 17.02 32.88 8.16
C ILE A 213 17.49 34.02 9.07
N ILE A 214 18.24 33.65 10.11
CA ILE A 214 19.10 34.52 10.94
C ILE A 214 18.39 35.18 12.13
N LYS A 215 18.76 34.72 13.32
CA LYS A 215 18.66 35.48 14.57
C LYS A 215 20.08 35.73 15.06
N ASN A 216 20.54 36.97 14.99
CA ASN A 216 21.80 37.41 15.61
C ASN A 216 21.45 37.77 17.06
N GLU A 217 21.73 36.87 18.00
CA GLU A 217 21.63 37.18 19.43
C GLU A 217 22.95 37.75 19.95
#